data_AF-A0A015JJD7-F1
#
_entry.id   AF-A0A015JJD7-F1
#
_cell.length_a   1.000
_cell.length_b   1.000
_cell.length_c   1.000
_cell.angle_alpha   90.00
_cell.angle_beta   90.00
_cell.angle_gamma   90.00
#
_symmetry.space_group_name_H-M   'P 1'
#
loop_
_entity.id
_entity.type
_entity.pdbx_description
1 polymer ?
#
loop_
_entity_poly.entity_id
_entity_poly.type
_entity_poly.pdbx_seq_one_letter_code
_entity_poly.pdbx_strand_id
1 'polypeptide(L)'
;MSTFEENLDDIYKYDTESLIEFLRNNIQIKEEYFDILRDQEITGSIFFKITEETFRSYGLKGGKFNIYGSSLSAVPQFTPSSLSLTNDDDELQQCMNDIKRKLRNLGTLIPDSNEAMRNEYISAILHAAIHIARRETDKEISLLPQLQIVGDENCGRVDYTIISLEELICITESKRYLVNKGFIQNVIQCESALQTNRKKRKAGVAFWDCEYLYGAITTATDWYFLSYSPEKISCSFKEPIMIKLSERLF
;
A
#
# COMPACT_ATOMS: atom_id res chain seq x y z
N MET A 1 -0.52 16.16 -25.67
CA MET A 1 -1.75 15.60 -25.06
C MET A 1 -1.44 15.42 -23.59
N SER A 2 -1.98 16.31 -22.74
CA SER A 2 -1.69 16.35 -21.30
C SER A 2 -2.39 15.20 -20.59
N THR A 3 -1.63 14.21 -20.13
CA THR A 3 -2.11 13.24 -19.15
C THR A 3 -2.30 13.97 -17.84
N PHE A 4 -3.53 13.97 -17.31
CA PHE A 4 -3.88 14.55 -16.02
C PHE A 4 -3.05 13.90 -14.91
N GLU A 5 -2.00 14.60 -14.49
CA GLU A 5 -1.30 14.39 -13.23
C GLU A 5 -2.14 15.05 -12.13
N GLU A 6 -2.96 14.28 -11.41
CA GLU A 6 -3.67 14.84 -10.26
C GLU A 6 -2.78 14.73 -9.02
N ASN A 7 -2.23 15.88 -8.60
CA ASN A 7 -1.56 16.02 -7.31
C ASN A 7 -2.61 16.14 -6.18
N LEU A 8 -2.23 15.97 -4.91
CA LEU A 8 -3.12 16.22 -3.76
C LEU A 8 -3.71 17.63 -3.78
N ASP A 9 -2.95 18.58 -4.34
CA ASP A 9 -3.40 19.96 -4.56
C ASP A 9 -4.60 20.07 -5.50
N ASP A 10 -4.84 19.07 -6.34
CA ASP A 10 -5.98 19.02 -7.24
C ASP A 10 -7.20 18.42 -6.54
N ILE A 11 -7.01 17.38 -5.73
CA ILE A 11 -8.09 16.81 -4.90
C ILE A 11 -8.58 17.86 -3.90
N TYR A 12 -7.71 18.68 -3.32
CA TYR A 12 -8.10 19.75 -2.41
C TYR A 12 -9.07 20.77 -3.06
N LYS A 13 -9.07 20.89 -4.40
CA LYS A 13 -9.96 21.78 -5.15
C LYS A 13 -11.26 21.12 -5.59
N TYR A 14 -11.42 19.81 -5.36
CA TYR A 14 -12.61 19.09 -5.78
C TYR A 14 -13.85 19.55 -5.03
N ASP A 15 -14.93 19.76 -5.79
CA ASP A 15 -16.26 19.75 -5.23
C ASP A 15 -16.66 18.33 -4.79
N THR A 16 -17.83 18.21 -4.16
CA THR A 16 -18.30 16.95 -3.58
C THR A 16 -18.44 15.84 -4.63
N GLU A 17 -18.96 16.14 -5.82
CA GLU A 17 -19.14 15.12 -6.86
C GLU A 17 -17.81 14.71 -7.50
N SER A 18 -16.88 15.64 -7.73
CA SER A 18 -15.54 15.33 -8.22
C SER A 18 -14.76 14.50 -7.20
N LEU A 19 -14.93 14.78 -5.89
CA LEU A 19 -14.38 13.97 -4.81
C LEU A 19 -14.99 12.56 -4.81
N ILE A 20 -16.32 12.44 -4.94
CA ILE A 20 -16.99 11.13 -4.97
C ILE A 20 -16.56 10.33 -6.19
N GLU A 21 -16.50 10.94 -7.38
CA GLU A 21 -16.04 10.25 -8.60
C GLU A 21 -14.59 9.78 -8.45
N PHE A 22 -13.73 10.64 -7.90
CA PHE A 22 -12.38 10.27 -7.53
C PHE A 22 -12.35 9.07 -6.58
N LEU A 23 -13.08 9.14 -5.46
CA LEU A 23 -13.12 8.06 -4.48
C LEU A 23 -13.70 6.77 -5.09
N ARG A 24 -14.79 6.84 -5.86
CA ARG A 24 -15.41 5.67 -6.50
C ARG A 24 -14.48 4.97 -7.49
N ASN A 25 -13.74 5.74 -8.29
CA ASN A 25 -12.85 5.20 -9.31
C ASN A 25 -11.54 4.66 -8.72
N ASN A 26 -11.12 5.16 -7.55
CA ASN A 26 -9.81 4.86 -6.98
C ASN A 26 -9.87 4.08 -5.67
N ILE A 27 -11.01 4.05 -5.00
CA ILE A 27 -11.22 3.49 -3.66
C ILE A 27 -12.55 2.73 -3.64
N GLN A 28 -12.48 1.41 -3.52
CA GLN A 28 -13.65 0.52 -3.51
C GLN A 28 -14.39 0.57 -2.15
N ILE A 29 -14.89 1.74 -1.76
CA ILE A 29 -15.76 1.91 -0.58
C ILE A 29 -17.23 1.76 -0.94
N LYS A 30 -18.07 1.44 0.04
CA LYS A 30 -19.52 1.30 -0.15
C LYS A 30 -20.18 2.60 -0.59
N GLU A 31 -21.18 2.47 -1.47
CA GLU A 31 -21.97 3.60 -1.98
C GLU A 31 -22.67 4.41 -0.88
N GLU A 32 -23.08 3.76 0.23
CA GLU A 32 -23.71 4.44 1.38
C GLU A 32 -22.84 5.55 1.99
N TYR A 33 -21.52 5.49 1.80
CA TYR A 33 -20.61 6.53 2.26
C TYR A 33 -20.58 7.75 1.34
N PHE A 34 -20.86 7.59 0.05
CA PHE A 34 -20.95 8.71 -0.87
C PHE A 34 -22.20 9.55 -0.63
N ASP A 35 -23.29 8.92 -0.20
CA ASP A 35 -24.50 9.65 0.19
C ASP A 35 -24.23 10.56 1.40
N ILE A 36 -23.45 10.10 2.38
CA ILE A 36 -23.03 10.93 3.52
C ILE A 36 -22.15 12.11 3.06
N LEU A 37 -21.24 11.88 2.10
CA LEU A 37 -20.42 12.98 1.56
C LEU A 37 -21.28 14.02 0.84
N ARG A 38 -22.32 13.61 0.11
CA ARG A 38 -23.30 14.52 -0.54
C ARG A 38 -24.11 15.29 0.48
N ASP A 39 -24.71 14.59 1.44
CA ASP A 39 -25.60 15.17 2.44
C ASP A 39 -24.89 16.22 3.32
N GLN A 40 -23.58 16.03 3.53
CA GLN A 40 -22.76 16.92 4.33
C GLN A 40 -21.93 17.90 3.48
N GLU A 41 -22.14 17.93 2.15
CA GLU A 41 -21.43 18.79 1.20
C GLU A 41 -19.90 18.74 1.35
N ILE A 42 -19.37 17.54 1.57
CA ILE A 42 -17.94 17.34 1.83
C ILE A 42 -17.17 17.52 0.52
N THR A 43 -16.55 18.69 0.37
CA THR A 43 -15.59 18.97 -0.72
C THR A 43 -14.23 18.36 -0.39
N GLY A 44 -13.33 18.25 -1.37
CA GLY A 44 -11.97 17.76 -1.14
C GLY A 44 -11.24 18.55 -0.05
N SER A 45 -11.41 19.87 -0.03
CA SER A 45 -10.83 20.73 1.03
C SER A 45 -11.35 20.43 2.44
N ILE A 46 -12.62 20.03 2.56
CA ILE A 46 -13.27 19.68 3.84
C ILE A 46 -12.86 18.27 4.23
N PHE A 47 -12.84 17.34 3.28
CA PHE A 47 -12.42 15.94 3.45
C PHE A 47 -11.02 15.83 4.08
N PHE A 48 -10.10 16.73 3.72
CA PHE A 48 -8.75 16.80 4.30
C PHE A 48 -8.65 17.54 5.64
N LYS A 49 -9.74 18.10 6.20
CA LYS A 49 -9.71 18.90 7.45
C LYS A 49 -10.60 18.36 8.56
N ILE A 50 -11.55 17.53 8.17
CA ILE A 50 -12.56 16.99 9.04
C ILE A 50 -11.96 15.88 9.93
N THR A 51 -12.40 15.83 11.18
CA THR A 51 -11.87 14.88 12.18
C THR A 51 -12.68 13.59 12.17
N GLU A 52 -12.10 12.51 12.72
CA GLU A 52 -12.81 11.27 12.98
C GLU A 52 -14.12 11.49 13.77
N GLU A 53 -14.11 12.37 14.77
CA GLU A 53 -15.27 12.68 15.59
C GLU A 53 -16.39 13.34 14.77
N THR A 54 -16.03 14.28 13.90
CA THR A 54 -16.98 14.94 12.99
C THR A 54 -17.58 13.93 11.99
N PHE A 55 -16.77 13.04 11.42
CA PHE A 55 -17.30 12.00 10.55
C PHE A 55 -18.21 11.00 11.29
N ARG A 56 -17.88 10.65 12.54
CA ARG A 56 -18.77 9.85 13.40
C ARG A 56 -20.11 10.53 13.62
N SER A 57 -20.11 11.86 13.82
CA SER A 57 -21.36 12.62 13.95
C SER A 57 -22.20 12.61 12.67
N TYR A 58 -21.59 12.40 11.51
CA TYR A 58 -22.25 12.24 10.22
C TYR A 58 -22.68 10.80 9.92
N GLY A 59 -22.56 9.88 10.87
CA GLY A 59 -22.97 8.48 10.72
C GLY A 59 -21.90 7.56 10.14
N LEU A 60 -20.67 8.05 9.91
CA LEU A 60 -19.55 7.23 9.45
C LEU A 60 -18.88 6.51 10.63
N LYS A 61 -18.68 5.20 10.54
CA LYS A 61 -17.98 4.43 11.59
C LYS A 61 -16.51 4.86 11.64
N GLY A 62 -16.13 5.59 12.69
CA GLY A 62 -14.99 6.54 12.65
C GLY A 62 -13.57 6.00 12.62
N GLY A 63 -13.29 4.72 12.87
CA GLY A 63 -11.90 4.21 12.87
C GLY A 63 -11.12 4.42 11.56
N LYS A 64 -11.81 4.85 10.50
CA LYS A 64 -11.36 4.98 9.12
C LYS A 64 -10.85 6.38 8.74
N PHE A 65 -11.18 7.43 9.50
CA PHE A 65 -11.05 8.82 8.99
C PHE A 65 -9.84 9.65 9.45
N ASN A 66 -9.08 9.21 10.46
CA ASN A 66 -7.79 9.81 10.79
C ASN A 66 -6.76 9.79 9.63
N ILE A 67 -7.01 8.93 8.64
CA ILE A 67 -6.17 8.63 7.48
C ILE A 67 -6.33 9.68 6.37
N TYR A 68 -7.55 10.17 6.19
CA TYR A 68 -7.91 11.06 5.07
C TYR A 68 -7.79 12.55 5.41
N GLY A 69 -7.93 12.91 6.70
CA GLY A 69 -7.88 14.31 7.18
C GLY A 69 -6.48 14.83 7.53
N SER A 70 -5.45 13.99 7.38
CA SER A 70 -4.07 14.36 7.71
C SER A 70 -3.28 14.56 6.43
N SER A 71 -2.61 15.70 6.27
CA SER A 71 -1.52 15.78 5.27
C SER A 71 -0.55 14.62 5.51
N LEU A 72 -0.06 13.97 4.46
CA LEU A 72 0.98 12.92 4.55
C LEU A 72 2.19 13.38 5.36
N SER A 73 2.47 14.70 5.36
CA SER A 73 3.53 15.31 6.17
C SER A 73 3.29 15.25 7.69
N ALA A 74 2.04 15.05 8.13
CA ALA A 74 1.66 14.89 9.54
C ALA A 74 1.66 13.43 10.00
N VAL A 75 1.78 12.45 9.09
CA VAL A 75 1.86 11.03 9.45
C VAL A 75 3.19 10.78 10.18
N PRO A 76 3.16 10.18 11.39
CA PRO A 76 4.37 9.83 12.13
C PRO A 76 5.35 9.03 11.26
N GLN A 77 6.62 9.41 11.32
CA GLN A 77 7.65 8.71 10.54
C GLN A 77 8.19 7.51 11.31
N PHE A 78 8.57 6.46 10.58
CA PHE A 78 9.41 5.40 11.12
C PHE A 78 10.49 5.01 10.12
N THR A 79 11.60 4.51 10.65
CA THR A 79 12.68 3.92 9.85
C THR A 79 12.57 2.41 9.96
N PRO A 80 12.40 1.67 8.85
CA PRO A 80 12.45 0.21 8.87
C PRO A 80 13.81 -0.27 9.38
N SER A 81 13.81 -1.29 10.23
CA SER A 81 15.06 -1.97 10.60
C SER A 81 15.65 -2.65 9.36
N SER A 82 16.94 -2.44 9.13
CA SER A 82 17.65 -3.08 8.02
C SER A 82 18.28 -4.39 8.45
N LEU A 83 18.24 -5.38 7.54
CA LEU A 83 19.06 -6.58 7.60
C LEU A 83 20.31 -6.34 6.76
N SER A 84 21.48 -6.58 7.34
CA SER A 84 22.75 -6.52 6.59
C SER A 84 22.97 -7.83 5.84
N LEU A 85 23.08 -7.75 4.52
CA LEU A 85 23.46 -8.86 3.66
C LEU A 85 24.85 -8.62 3.11
N THR A 86 25.61 -9.70 2.93
CA THR A 86 26.89 -9.62 2.22
C THR A 86 26.64 -9.58 0.71
N ASN A 87 27.57 -8.99 -0.04
CA ASN A 87 27.41 -8.90 -1.50
C ASN A 87 27.43 -10.27 -2.19
N ASP A 88 27.99 -11.29 -1.56
CA ASP A 88 28.04 -12.67 -2.03
C ASP A 88 26.86 -13.53 -1.52
N ASP A 89 25.86 -12.93 -0.86
CA ASP A 89 24.63 -13.65 -0.48
C ASP A 89 23.94 -14.24 -1.72
N ASP A 90 23.68 -15.54 -1.68
CA ASP A 90 23.17 -16.30 -2.84
C ASP A 90 21.80 -15.79 -3.33
N GLU A 91 20.89 -15.46 -2.41
CA GLU A 91 19.55 -14.96 -2.75
C GLU A 91 19.61 -13.55 -3.33
N LEU A 92 20.48 -12.70 -2.78
CA LEU A 92 20.76 -11.37 -3.34
C LEU A 92 21.34 -11.48 -4.76
N GLN A 93 22.32 -12.37 -4.98
CA GLN A 93 22.90 -12.59 -6.29
C GLN A 93 21.88 -13.12 -7.30
N GLN A 94 21.02 -14.05 -6.89
CA GLN A 94 19.95 -14.57 -7.73
C GLN A 94 18.95 -13.49 -8.10
N CYS A 95 18.53 -12.66 -7.15
CA CYS A 95 17.67 -11.50 -7.38
C CYS A 95 18.29 -10.54 -8.40
N MET A 96 19.57 -10.17 -8.20
CA MET A 96 20.30 -9.29 -9.12
C MET A 96 20.38 -9.88 -10.53
N ASN A 97 20.61 -11.18 -10.67
CA ASN A 97 20.69 -11.85 -11.95
C ASN A 97 19.34 -11.90 -12.67
N ASP A 98 18.24 -12.11 -11.94
CA ASP A 98 16.89 -12.05 -12.51
C ASP A 98 16.56 -10.63 -12.98
N ILE A 99 16.81 -9.61 -12.16
CA ILE A 99 16.63 -8.19 -12.53
C ILE A 99 17.45 -7.84 -13.78
N LYS A 100 18.73 -8.23 -13.84
CA LYS A 100 19.58 -8.02 -15.02
C LYS A 100 18.99 -8.68 -16.27
N ARG A 101 18.50 -9.92 -16.15
CA ARG A 101 17.87 -10.63 -17.26
C ARG A 101 16.60 -9.93 -17.74
N LYS A 102 15.76 -9.47 -16.81
CA LYS A 102 14.54 -8.71 -17.12
C LYS A 102 14.87 -7.39 -17.81
N LEU A 103 15.87 -6.64 -17.31
CA LEU A 103 16.33 -5.41 -17.97
C LEU A 103 16.80 -5.66 -19.40
N ARG A 104 17.57 -6.71 -19.67
CA ARG A 104 18.03 -7.04 -21.04
C ARG A 104 16.90 -7.38 -22.01
N ASN A 105 15.80 -7.93 -21.51
CA ASN A 105 14.68 -8.40 -22.35
C ASN A 105 13.55 -7.37 -22.47
N LEU A 106 13.28 -6.63 -21.40
CA LEU A 106 12.18 -5.67 -21.30
C LEU A 106 12.65 -4.23 -21.56
N GLY A 107 13.93 -3.94 -21.36
CA GLY A 107 14.50 -2.60 -21.42
C GLY A 107 14.53 -1.91 -20.06
N THR A 108 15.19 -0.75 -20.02
CA THR A 108 15.24 0.13 -18.84
C THR A 108 13.85 0.57 -18.41
N LEU A 109 13.58 0.50 -17.10
CA LEU A 109 12.31 0.97 -16.54
C LEU A 109 12.29 2.51 -16.54
N ILE A 110 11.49 3.09 -17.41
CA ILE A 110 11.26 4.54 -17.51
C ILE A 110 9.98 4.97 -16.76
N PRO A 111 9.79 6.26 -16.41
CA PRO A 111 8.59 6.75 -15.71
C PRO A 111 7.27 6.36 -16.39
N ASP A 112 7.26 6.30 -17.72
CA ASP A 112 6.06 5.92 -18.48
C ASP A 112 5.83 4.42 -18.64
N SER A 113 6.67 3.57 -18.07
CA SER A 113 6.47 2.12 -18.12
C SER A 113 5.12 1.74 -17.52
N ASN A 114 4.41 0.80 -18.15
CA ASN A 114 3.13 0.32 -17.66
C ASN A 114 3.29 -0.51 -16.37
N GLU A 115 2.18 -0.74 -15.69
CA GLU A 115 2.15 -1.45 -14.41
C GLU A 115 2.60 -2.90 -14.52
N ALA A 116 2.24 -3.59 -15.61
CA ALA A 116 2.66 -4.97 -15.85
C ALA A 116 4.19 -5.12 -15.89
N MET A 117 4.88 -4.21 -16.57
CA MET A 117 6.34 -4.18 -16.61
C MET A 117 6.96 -3.88 -15.24
N ARG A 118 6.36 -2.97 -14.45
CA ARG A 118 6.82 -2.69 -13.08
C ARG A 118 6.66 -3.92 -12.19
N ASN A 119 5.54 -4.62 -12.34
CA ASN A 119 5.22 -5.83 -11.58
C ASN A 119 6.24 -6.95 -11.82
N GLU A 120 6.83 -7.04 -13.01
CA GLU A 120 7.95 -7.97 -13.26
C GLU A 120 9.15 -7.71 -12.34
N TYR A 121 9.54 -6.46 -12.15
CA TYR A 121 10.66 -6.10 -11.28
C TYR A 121 10.30 -6.19 -9.79
N ILE A 122 9.10 -5.74 -9.41
CA ILE A 122 8.57 -5.83 -8.04
C ILE A 122 8.51 -7.30 -7.61
N SER A 123 8.00 -8.17 -8.47
CA SER A 123 7.90 -9.60 -8.20
C SER A 123 9.27 -10.22 -7.92
N ALA A 124 10.30 -9.91 -8.72
CA ALA A 124 11.66 -10.41 -8.50
C ALA A 124 12.22 -10.01 -7.13
N ILE A 125 12.02 -8.74 -6.74
CA ILE A 125 12.46 -8.20 -5.44
C ILE A 125 11.70 -8.86 -4.29
N LEU A 126 10.36 -8.99 -4.40
CA LEU A 126 9.53 -9.60 -3.36
C LEU A 126 9.85 -11.07 -3.19
N HIS A 127 10.06 -11.83 -4.27
CA HIS A 127 10.46 -13.23 -4.18
C HIS A 127 11.75 -13.39 -3.38
N ALA A 128 12.79 -12.64 -3.71
CA ALA A 128 14.06 -12.68 -2.98
C ALA A 128 13.90 -12.27 -1.51
N ALA A 129 13.15 -11.18 -1.25
CA ALA A 129 12.89 -10.71 0.11
C ALA A 129 12.18 -11.79 0.97
N ILE A 130 11.25 -12.56 0.39
CA ILE A 130 10.55 -13.64 1.07
C ILE A 130 11.48 -14.82 1.37
N HIS A 131 12.35 -15.18 0.42
CA HIS A 131 13.35 -16.24 0.64
C HIS A 131 14.31 -15.88 1.77
N ILE A 132 14.82 -14.64 1.76
CA ILE A 132 15.66 -14.12 2.84
C ILE A 132 14.88 -14.10 4.16
N ALA A 133 13.66 -13.58 4.18
CA ALA A 133 12.84 -13.53 5.40
C ALA A 133 12.56 -14.91 5.98
N ARG A 134 12.27 -15.92 5.16
CA ARG A 134 12.13 -17.32 5.59
C ARG A 134 13.39 -17.83 6.26
N ARG A 135 14.56 -17.61 5.63
CA ARG A 135 15.87 -18.01 6.14
C ARG A 135 16.17 -17.38 7.50
N GLU A 136 15.92 -16.08 7.64
CA GLU A 136 16.26 -15.35 8.89
C GLU A 136 15.28 -15.60 10.04
N THR A 137 14.02 -15.91 9.73
CA THR A 137 12.97 -16.02 10.75
C THR A 137 12.53 -17.45 11.05
N ASP A 138 12.94 -18.41 10.22
CA ASP A 138 12.47 -19.81 10.24
C ASP A 138 10.93 -19.93 10.21
N LYS A 139 10.27 -18.98 9.53
CA LYS A 139 8.80 -18.92 9.41
C LYS A 139 8.35 -19.24 8.00
N GLU A 140 7.22 -19.91 7.90
CA GLU A 140 6.55 -20.16 6.63
C GLU A 140 5.84 -18.88 6.16
N ILE A 141 6.56 -18.08 5.37
CA ILE A 141 6.06 -16.83 4.79
C ILE A 141 5.74 -17.07 3.32
N SER A 142 4.60 -16.65 2.79
CA SER A 142 4.24 -16.84 1.38
C SER A 142 3.83 -15.53 0.72
N LEU A 143 4.12 -15.43 -0.58
CA LEU A 143 3.72 -14.30 -1.43
C LEU A 143 2.53 -14.73 -2.29
N LEU A 144 1.42 -13.99 -2.19
CA LEU A 144 0.20 -14.23 -2.97
C LEU A 144 -0.07 -13.02 -3.87
N PRO A 145 0.12 -13.15 -5.20
CA PRO A 145 -0.25 -12.10 -6.13
C PRO A 145 -1.77 -12.01 -6.30
N GLN A 146 -2.30 -10.80 -6.49
CA GLN A 146 -3.71 -10.55 -6.87
C GLN A 146 -4.75 -11.14 -5.90
N LEU A 147 -4.42 -11.19 -4.61
CA LEU A 147 -5.34 -11.70 -3.59
C LEU A 147 -6.52 -10.75 -3.41
N GLN A 148 -7.73 -11.31 -3.37
CA GLN A 148 -8.94 -10.57 -3.01
C GLN A 148 -8.99 -10.40 -1.49
N ILE A 149 -8.91 -9.17 -1.01
CA ILE A 149 -9.15 -8.83 0.39
C ILE A 149 -10.62 -8.47 0.54
N VAL A 150 -11.27 -9.05 1.55
CA VAL A 150 -12.69 -8.86 1.84
C VAL A 150 -12.81 -8.29 3.26
N GLY A 151 -12.89 -6.97 3.36
CA GLY A 151 -13.28 -6.28 4.58
C GLY A 151 -14.79 -6.11 4.66
N ASP A 152 -15.28 -5.69 5.82
CA ASP A 152 -16.71 -5.38 5.98
C ASP A 152 -17.16 -4.19 5.11
N GLU A 153 -16.20 -3.43 4.57
CA GLU A 153 -16.36 -2.03 4.12
C GLU A 153 -15.64 -1.72 2.80
N ASN A 154 -14.53 -2.41 2.54
CA ASN A 154 -13.84 -2.39 1.26
C ASN A 154 -13.53 -3.85 0.86
N CYS A 155 -13.79 -4.16 -0.39
CA CYS A 155 -13.39 -5.41 -1.01
C CYS A 155 -12.61 -5.07 -2.28
N GLY A 156 -11.33 -5.43 -2.32
CA GLY A 156 -10.49 -5.18 -3.50
C GLY A 156 -9.38 -6.19 -3.67
N ARG A 157 -8.92 -6.34 -4.91
CA ARG A 157 -7.70 -7.08 -5.23
C ARG A 157 -6.49 -6.21 -4.91
N VAL A 158 -5.47 -6.83 -4.37
CA VAL A 158 -4.18 -6.18 -4.09
C VAL A 158 -3.10 -6.81 -4.93
N ASP A 159 -2.09 -6.05 -5.34
CA ASP A 159 -1.06 -6.56 -6.26
C ASP A 159 -0.30 -7.73 -5.66
N TYR A 160 0.16 -7.58 -4.42
CA TYR A 160 0.80 -8.67 -3.68
C TYR A 160 0.41 -8.64 -2.21
N THR A 161 0.23 -9.83 -1.64
CA THR A 161 0.07 -10.02 -0.20
C THR A 161 1.18 -10.91 0.31
N ILE A 162 1.78 -10.54 1.44
CA ILE A 162 2.65 -11.40 2.21
C ILE A 162 1.86 -11.97 3.36
N ILE A 163 1.78 -13.29 3.44
CA ILE A 163 1.13 -14.02 4.52
C ILE A 163 2.15 -14.86 5.28
N SER A 164 1.88 -15.15 6.55
CA SER A 164 2.55 -16.25 7.26
C SER A 164 1.49 -17.13 7.86
N LEU A 165 1.60 -18.44 7.62
CA LEU A 165 0.57 -19.43 7.93
C LEU A 165 -0.76 -19.00 7.29
N GLU A 166 -1.65 -18.36 8.05
CA GLU A 166 -2.95 -17.88 7.57
C GLU A 166 -3.20 -16.38 7.82
N GLU A 167 -2.23 -15.66 8.40
CA GLU A 167 -2.38 -14.24 8.71
C GLU A 167 -1.70 -13.36 7.67
N LEU A 168 -2.43 -12.32 7.22
CA LEU A 168 -1.86 -11.28 6.37
C LEU A 168 -0.87 -10.45 7.19
N ILE A 169 0.36 -10.31 6.70
CA ILE A 169 1.42 -9.52 7.35
C ILE A 169 1.67 -8.22 6.59
N CYS A 170 1.68 -8.28 5.26
CA CYS A 170 1.96 -7.12 4.43
C CYS A 170 1.10 -7.09 3.17
N ILE A 171 0.69 -5.89 2.75
CA ILE A 171 0.02 -5.64 1.48
C ILE A 171 0.90 -4.71 0.65
N THR A 172 1.28 -5.16 -0.54
CA THR A 172 2.05 -4.35 -1.49
C THR A 172 1.14 -3.85 -2.60
N GLU A 173 1.18 -2.55 -2.85
CA GLU A 173 0.48 -1.86 -3.93
C GLU A 173 1.51 -1.28 -4.91
N SER A 174 1.40 -1.70 -6.17
CA SER A 174 2.19 -1.21 -7.29
C SER A 174 1.55 0.05 -7.86
N LYS A 175 2.35 1.09 -8.10
CA LYS A 175 1.88 2.35 -8.68
C LYS A 175 2.82 2.82 -9.79
N ARG A 176 2.28 3.55 -10.76
CA ARG A 176 3.08 4.11 -11.86
C ARG A 176 3.77 5.43 -11.47
N TYR A 177 3.12 6.29 -10.67
CA TYR A 177 3.63 7.62 -10.30
C TYR A 177 3.02 8.17 -8.99
N LEU A 178 1.73 7.97 -8.75
CA LEU A 178 1.03 8.53 -7.58
C LEU A 178 1.13 7.67 -6.32
N VAL A 179 2.26 7.80 -5.62
CA VAL A 179 2.49 7.13 -4.31
C VAL A 179 1.43 7.54 -3.29
N ASN A 180 0.94 8.79 -3.33
CA ASN A 180 -0.08 9.29 -2.41
C ASN A 180 -1.42 8.57 -2.56
N LYS A 181 -1.87 8.32 -3.81
CA LYS A 181 -3.08 7.52 -4.08
C LYS A 181 -2.87 6.09 -3.61
N GLY A 182 -1.69 5.52 -3.88
CA GLY A 182 -1.28 4.21 -3.37
C GLY A 182 -1.31 4.12 -1.85
N PHE A 183 -0.90 5.17 -1.13
CA PHE A 183 -0.92 5.18 0.33
C PHE A 183 -2.31 5.04 0.90
N ILE A 184 -3.23 5.93 0.48
CA ILE A 184 -4.60 5.93 0.97
C ILE A 184 -5.24 4.57 0.71
N GLN A 185 -5.09 4.06 -0.51
CA GLN A 185 -5.59 2.74 -0.89
C GLN A 185 -5.00 1.63 0.00
N ASN A 186 -3.68 1.64 0.18
CA ASN A 186 -2.97 0.61 0.94
C ASN A 186 -3.37 0.62 2.43
N VAL A 187 -3.57 1.80 3.04
CA VAL A 187 -4.08 1.87 4.42
C VAL A 187 -5.46 1.21 4.55
N ILE A 188 -6.38 1.47 3.63
CA ILE A 188 -7.74 0.90 3.68
C ILE A 188 -7.71 -0.62 3.48
N GLN A 189 -6.85 -1.08 2.57
CA GLN A 189 -6.62 -2.51 2.37
C GLN A 189 -6.02 -3.14 3.64
N CYS A 190 -5.09 -2.46 4.33
CA CYS A 190 -4.54 -2.90 5.61
C CYS A 190 -5.60 -3.02 6.70
N GLU A 191 -6.52 -2.07 6.80
CA GLU A 191 -7.66 -2.16 7.71
C GLU A 191 -8.52 -3.40 7.42
N SER A 192 -8.86 -3.60 6.15
CA SER A 192 -9.69 -4.73 5.70
C SER A 192 -9.02 -6.07 5.97
N ALA A 193 -7.70 -6.15 5.76
CA ALA A 193 -6.90 -7.32 6.08
C ALA A 193 -6.80 -7.58 7.59
N LEU A 194 -6.65 -6.53 8.39
CA LEU A 194 -6.61 -6.67 9.85
C LEU A 194 -7.95 -7.19 10.40
N GLN A 195 -9.08 -6.73 9.85
CA GLN A 195 -10.39 -7.29 10.17
C GLN A 195 -10.50 -8.77 9.80
N THR A 196 -9.96 -9.16 8.64
CA THR A 196 -9.89 -10.56 8.19
C THR A 196 -9.08 -11.41 9.18
N ASN A 197 -7.88 -10.95 9.57
CA ASN A 197 -7.05 -11.60 10.58
C ASN A 197 -7.79 -11.73 11.93
N ARG A 198 -8.49 -10.68 12.37
CA ARG A 198 -9.28 -10.71 13.62
C ARG A 198 -10.42 -11.73 13.58
N LYS A 199 -11.10 -11.89 12.45
CA LYS A 199 -12.13 -12.94 12.28
C LYS A 199 -11.51 -14.33 12.38
N LYS A 200 -10.35 -14.54 11.78
CA LYS A 200 -9.56 -15.78 11.89
C LYS A 200 -9.13 -16.08 13.33
N ARG A 201 -8.69 -15.06 14.10
CA ARG A 201 -8.39 -15.21 15.54
C ARG A 201 -9.59 -15.69 16.35
N LYS A 202 -10.75 -15.07 16.14
CA LYS A 202 -12.00 -15.49 16.82
C LYS A 202 -12.40 -16.93 16.49
N ALA A 203 -12.07 -17.40 15.28
CA ALA A 203 -12.30 -18.78 14.87
C ALA A 203 -11.23 -19.77 15.39
N GLY A 204 -10.22 -19.30 16.13
CA GLY A 204 -9.15 -20.14 16.68
C GLY A 204 -8.11 -20.62 15.66
N VAL A 205 -8.04 -19.99 14.48
CA VAL A 205 -7.14 -20.40 13.38
C VAL A 205 -5.94 -19.47 13.18
N ALA A 206 -5.78 -18.46 14.03
CA ALA A 206 -4.68 -17.49 13.95
C ALA A 206 -3.58 -17.78 14.98
N PHE A 207 -2.37 -17.31 14.69
CA PHE A 207 -1.17 -17.71 15.42
C PHE A 207 -0.47 -16.55 16.16
N TRP A 208 -0.69 -15.30 15.75
CA TRP A 208 -0.03 -14.13 16.33
C TRP A 208 -1.00 -13.14 16.98
N ASP A 209 -0.62 -12.66 18.16
CA ASP A 209 -1.29 -11.55 18.87
C ASP A 209 -0.87 -10.16 18.34
N CYS A 210 -0.46 -10.05 17.07
CA CYS A 210 -0.10 -8.75 16.49
C CYS A 210 -1.35 -7.99 16.01
N GLU A 211 -1.55 -6.78 16.53
CA GLU A 211 -2.62 -5.87 16.09
C GLU A 211 -2.20 -4.90 14.99
N TYR A 212 -1.09 -5.17 14.31
CA TYR A 212 -0.58 -4.32 13.24
C TYR A 212 -0.31 -5.10 11.95
N LEU A 213 -0.36 -4.38 10.84
CA LEU A 213 -0.14 -4.88 9.49
C LEU A 213 0.79 -3.92 8.74
N TYR A 214 1.67 -4.44 7.90
CA TYR A 214 2.55 -3.62 7.08
C TYR A 214 1.94 -3.35 5.72
N GLY A 215 2.31 -2.22 5.14
CA GLY A 215 1.98 -1.89 3.79
C GLY A 215 3.22 -1.46 3.03
N ALA A 216 3.28 -1.80 1.75
CA ALA A 216 4.33 -1.35 0.85
C ALA A 216 3.69 -0.67 -0.35
N ILE A 217 4.17 0.52 -0.70
CA ILE A 217 3.76 1.22 -1.91
C ILE A 217 5.01 1.37 -2.76
N THR A 218 4.95 0.93 -4.02
CA THR A 218 6.15 0.96 -4.86
C THR A 218 5.89 1.27 -6.32
N THR A 219 6.86 1.95 -6.93
CA THR A 219 6.96 2.14 -8.39
C THR A 219 7.94 1.15 -9.04
N ALA A 220 8.37 0.12 -8.31
CA ALA A 220 9.55 -0.71 -8.54
C ALA A 220 10.90 -0.02 -8.25
N THR A 221 11.01 1.29 -8.51
CA THR A 221 12.22 2.08 -8.21
C THR A 221 12.17 2.72 -6.85
N ASP A 222 11.00 3.19 -6.43
CA ASP A 222 10.81 3.86 -5.14
C ASP A 222 9.95 2.95 -4.27
N TRP A 223 10.41 2.69 -3.05
CA TRP A 223 9.70 1.83 -2.10
C TRP A 223 9.42 2.59 -0.81
N TYR A 224 8.13 2.63 -0.47
CA TYR A 224 7.60 3.26 0.73
C TYR A 224 6.95 2.20 1.59
N PHE A 225 7.15 2.29 2.91
CA PHE A 225 6.60 1.33 3.86
C PHE A 225 5.67 2.05 4.83
N LEU A 226 4.57 1.39 5.18
CA LEU A 226 3.65 1.83 6.22
C LEU A 226 3.51 0.73 7.28
N SER A 227 3.29 1.14 8.51
CA SER A 227 2.81 0.29 9.59
C SER A 227 1.45 0.81 10.02
N TYR A 228 0.46 -0.08 10.01
CA TYR A 228 -0.94 0.22 10.32
C TYR A 228 -1.39 -0.55 11.54
N SER A 229 -1.97 0.15 12.51
CA SER A 229 -2.87 -0.39 13.52
C SER A 229 -4.10 0.51 13.63
N PRO A 230 -5.18 0.06 14.29
CA PRO A 230 -6.37 0.90 14.49
C PRO A 230 -6.11 2.18 15.28
N GLU A 231 -5.05 2.19 16.09
CA GLU A 231 -4.69 3.33 16.95
C GLU A 231 -3.63 4.24 16.31
N LYS A 232 -2.82 3.71 15.37
CA LYS A 232 -1.66 4.43 14.87
C LYS A 232 -1.29 4.02 13.45
N ILE A 233 -0.91 5.03 12.67
CA ILE A 233 -0.28 4.85 11.36
C ILE A 233 1.09 5.51 11.40
N SER A 234 2.08 4.85 10.80
CA SER A 234 3.39 5.45 10.56
C SER A 234 3.92 5.07 9.19
N CYS A 235 4.73 5.94 8.57
CA CYS A 235 5.27 5.70 7.23
C CYS A 235 6.76 6.12 7.10
N SER A 236 7.43 5.61 6.07
CA SER A 236 8.80 5.97 5.69
C SER A 236 8.90 7.12 4.66
N PHE A 237 7.84 7.94 4.46
CA PHE A 237 7.70 8.88 3.32
C PHE A 237 8.84 9.85 3.07
N LYS A 238 9.59 10.29 4.08
CA LYS A 238 10.62 11.31 3.87
C LYS A 238 11.74 10.86 2.92
N GLU A 239 12.04 9.56 2.90
CA GLU A 239 13.11 9.00 2.07
C GLU A 239 12.66 7.61 1.56
N PRO A 240 12.14 7.50 0.31
CA PRO A 240 11.90 6.18 -0.26
C PRO A 240 13.19 5.39 -0.33
N ILE A 241 13.10 4.07 -0.16
CA ILE A 241 14.20 3.19 -0.53
C ILE A 241 14.25 3.17 -2.06
N MET A 242 15.30 3.78 -2.61
CA MET A 242 15.50 3.89 -4.05
C MET A 242 16.32 2.71 -4.58
N ILE A 243 15.74 1.98 -5.54
CA ILE A 243 16.39 0.92 -6.31
C ILE A 243 16.46 1.40 -7.76
N LYS A 244 17.67 1.69 -8.25
CA LYS A 244 17.88 2.13 -9.63
C LYS A 244 17.89 0.93 -10.57
N LEU A 245 16.84 0.81 -11.40
CA LEU A 245 16.68 -0.24 -12.40
C LEU A 245 17.04 0.30 -13.80
N SER A 246 18.33 0.24 -14.15
CA SER A 246 18.80 0.70 -15.46
C SER A 246 19.87 -0.21 -16.05
N GLU A 247 19.90 -0.33 -17.38
CA GLU A 247 20.92 -1.13 -18.08
C GLU A 247 22.33 -0.56 -17.94
N ARG A 248 22.47 0.76 -17.74
CA ARG A 248 23.76 1.46 -17.69
C ARG A 248 24.57 1.21 -16.42
N LEU A 249 24.02 0.46 -15.45
CA LEU A 249 24.68 0.14 -14.17
C LEU A 249 25.36 -1.25 -14.17
N PHE A 250 25.39 -1.94 -15.31
CA PHE A 250 25.94 -3.29 -15.46
C PHE A 250 27.02 -3.37 -16.54
#